data_AF-A0A4R5CQG7-F1
#
_entry.id   AF-A0A4R5CQG7-F1
#
_cell.length_a   1.000
_cell.length_b   1.000
_cell.length_c   1.000
_cell.angle_alpha   90.00
_cell.angle_beta   90.00
_cell.angle_gamma   90.00
#
_symmetry.space_group_name_H-M   'P 1'
#
loop_
_entity.id
_entity.type
_entity.pdbx_description
1 polymer ?
#
loop_
_entity_poly.entity_id
_entity_poly.type
_entity_poly.pdbx_seq_one_letter_code
_entity_poly.pdbx_strand_id
1 'polypeptide(L)'
;MGNLFESEKILDKRIKYVEYGIEPKTFNSLTEFEKNQLVKDLTFKTLILLFEKDNKKIEKIIEVENLLNKFETEIEIAYKTKETHSYKIEIGYMINPKKTLSKIVVKYFDKKNDTQNITTKDLYFCEDIFYLVDKIEVKNGKIIFTHKKTSLGEIATAKYERPIEIEITEMERNNID
;
A
#
# COMPACT_ATOMS: atom_id res chain seq x y z
N MET A 1 2.03 -6.05 -30.82
CA MET A 1 1.74 -6.38 -29.41
C MET A 1 0.84 -7.59 -29.38
N GLY A 2 1.07 -8.54 -28.48
CA GLY A 2 0.31 -9.79 -28.41
C GLY A 2 -1.08 -9.62 -27.80
N ASN A 3 -1.92 -10.65 -27.99
CA ASN A 3 -3.21 -10.74 -27.34
C ASN A 3 -3.05 -11.19 -25.89
N LEU A 4 -3.96 -10.73 -25.02
CA LEU A 4 -4.07 -11.15 -23.63
C LEU A 4 -5.16 -12.22 -23.52
N PHE A 5 -4.86 -13.36 -22.90
CA PHE A 5 -5.85 -14.43 -22.71
C PHE A 5 -5.58 -15.26 -21.45
N GLU A 6 -6.63 -15.80 -20.84
CA GLU A 6 -6.50 -16.74 -19.71
C GLU A 6 -5.84 -18.03 -20.23
N SER A 7 -4.78 -18.48 -19.57
CA SER A 7 -4.02 -19.66 -19.95
C SER A 7 -4.80 -20.93 -19.61
N GLU A 8 -4.69 -21.94 -20.47
CA GLU A 8 -5.18 -23.29 -20.17
C GLU A 8 -4.28 -24.03 -19.15
N LYS A 9 -3.12 -23.46 -18.80
CA LYS A 9 -2.21 -24.03 -17.81
C LYS A 9 -2.82 -23.95 -16.42
N ILE A 10 -3.12 -25.10 -15.83
CA ILE A 10 -3.57 -25.22 -14.43
C ILE A 10 -2.47 -25.95 -13.65
N LEU A 11 -1.45 -25.21 -13.23
CA LEU A 11 -0.39 -25.74 -12.35
C LEU A 11 -0.86 -25.79 -10.89
N ASP A 12 -1.66 -24.81 -10.46
CA ASP A 12 -2.31 -24.77 -9.15
C ASP A 12 -3.76 -24.28 -9.34
N LYS A 13 -4.74 -25.04 -8.84
CA LYS A 13 -6.17 -24.73 -8.98
C LYS A 13 -6.59 -23.42 -8.29
N ARG A 14 -5.76 -22.88 -7.40
CA ARG A 14 -5.99 -21.61 -6.69
C ARG A 14 -5.45 -20.41 -7.45
N ILE A 15 -4.65 -20.63 -8.51
CA ILE A 15 -3.97 -19.60 -9.25
C ILE A 15 -4.53 -19.58 -10.67
N LYS A 16 -4.94 -18.39 -11.13
CA LYS A 16 -5.24 -18.16 -12.53
C LYS A 16 -4.02 -17.61 -13.24
N TYR A 17 -3.72 -18.15 -14.41
CA TYR A 17 -2.60 -17.71 -15.23
C TYR A 17 -3.15 -16.94 -16.44
N VAL A 18 -2.53 -15.82 -16.77
CA VAL A 18 -2.86 -15.03 -17.97
C VAL A 18 -1.59 -14.86 -18.77
N GLU A 19 -1.68 -15.12 -20.07
CA GLU A 19 -0.56 -15.00 -21.00
C GLU A 19 -0.67 -13.71 -21.80
N TYR A 20 0.48 -13.04 -21.95
CA TYR A 20 0.63 -11.86 -22.79
C TYR A 20 1.89 -12.00 -23.64
N GLY A 21 1.72 -11.95 -24.96
CA GLY A 21 2.82 -12.04 -25.92
C GLY A 21 3.55 -10.71 -26.10
N ILE A 22 4.80 -10.63 -25.66
CA ILE A 22 5.73 -9.54 -26.00
C ILE A 22 7.12 -10.10 -26.29
N GLU A 23 7.72 -9.63 -27.38
CA GLU A 23 9.10 -9.99 -27.69
C GLU A 23 10.06 -9.36 -26.67
N PRO A 24 11.03 -10.12 -26.12
CA PRO A 24 11.97 -9.59 -25.14
C PRO A 24 12.73 -8.36 -25.64
N LYS A 25 13.09 -8.32 -26.94
CA LYS A 25 13.77 -7.16 -27.54
C LYS A 25 12.91 -5.90 -27.46
N THR A 26 11.62 -6.01 -27.76
CA THR A 26 10.65 -4.92 -27.69
C THR A 26 10.44 -4.42 -26.27
N PHE A 27 10.31 -5.32 -25.29
CA PHE A 27 10.20 -4.91 -23.89
C PHE A 27 11.49 -4.24 -23.38
N ASN A 28 12.64 -4.80 -23.73
CA ASN A 28 13.94 -4.31 -23.27
C ASN A 28 14.34 -2.97 -23.91
N SER A 29 13.77 -2.62 -25.08
CA SER A 29 13.99 -1.31 -25.70
C SER A 29 13.19 -0.16 -25.06
N LEU A 30 12.20 -0.46 -24.23
CA LEU A 30 11.41 0.56 -23.54
C LEU A 30 12.21 1.25 -22.43
N THR A 31 11.92 2.52 -22.20
CA THR A 31 12.37 3.24 -20.99
C THR A 31 11.69 2.67 -19.73
N GLU A 32 12.26 2.93 -18.55
CA GLU A 32 11.64 2.49 -17.28
C GLU A 32 10.23 3.07 -17.08
N PHE A 33 9.97 4.28 -17.58
CA PHE A 33 8.63 4.87 -17.55
C PHE A 33 7.66 4.08 -18.43
N GLU A 34 8.03 3.77 -19.67
CA GLU A 34 7.20 3.01 -20.61
C GLU A 34 6.98 1.57 -20.14
N LYS A 35 8.00 0.94 -19.53
CA LYS A 35 7.84 -0.38 -18.90
C LYS A 35 6.83 -0.35 -17.78
N ASN A 36 6.92 0.64 -16.88
CA ASN A 36 5.97 0.78 -15.78
C ASN A 36 4.55 1.01 -16.28
N GLN A 37 4.38 1.88 -17.29
CA GLN A 37 3.08 2.12 -17.91
C GLN A 37 2.52 0.84 -18.56
N LEU A 38 3.34 0.10 -19.31
CA LEU A 38 2.94 -1.17 -19.91
C LEU A 38 2.53 -2.20 -18.85
N VAL A 39 3.31 -2.38 -17.79
CA VAL A 39 2.99 -3.32 -16.70
C VAL A 39 1.68 -2.93 -16.01
N LYS A 40 1.47 -1.63 -15.74
CA LYS A 40 0.22 -1.10 -15.18
C LYS A 40 -0.97 -1.45 -16.08
N ASP A 41 -0.90 -1.10 -17.36
CA ASP A 41 -1.98 -1.32 -18.32
C ASP A 41 -2.30 -2.81 -18.47
N LEU A 42 -1.28 -3.67 -18.54
CA LEU A 42 -1.45 -5.11 -18.62
C LEU A 42 -2.07 -5.69 -17.36
N THR A 43 -1.70 -5.17 -16.19
CA THR A 43 -2.28 -5.60 -14.91
C THR A 43 -3.78 -5.33 -14.87
N PHE A 44 -4.21 -4.11 -15.22
CA PHE A 44 -5.64 -3.77 -15.25
C PHE A 44 -6.41 -4.55 -16.30
N LYS A 45 -5.89 -4.67 -17.53
CA LYS A 45 -6.50 -5.51 -18.57
C LYS A 45 -6.64 -6.97 -18.13
N THR A 46 -5.63 -7.49 -17.43
CA THR A 46 -5.64 -8.85 -16.87
C THR A 46 -6.74 -9.00 -15.82
N LEU A 47 -6.85 -8.07 -14.88
CA LEU A 47 -7.89 -8.11 -13.85
C LEU A 47 -9.29 -8.00 -14.47
N ILE A 48 -9.50 -7.10 -15.44
CA ILE A 48 -10.77 -6.97 -16.15
C ILE A 48 -11.15 -8.28 -16.86
N LEU A 49 -10.20 -8.90 -17.58
CA LEU A 49 -10.41 -10.19 -18.23
C LEU A 49 -10.82 -11.27 -17.23
N LEU A 50 -10.10 -11.40 -16.11
CA LEU A 50 -10.36 -12.44 -15.11
C LEU A 50 -11.69 -12.28 -14.37
N PHE A 51 -12.24 -11.07 -14.33
CA PHE A 51 -13.47 -10.73 -13.64
C PHE A 51 -14.56 -10.20 -14.57
N GLU A 52 -14.49 -10.50 -15.88
CA GLU A 52 -15.38 -9.97 -16.92
C GLU A 52 -16.88 -10.18 -16.63
N LYS A 53 -17.21 -11.19 -15.81
CA LYS A 53 -18.60 -11.57 -15.45
C LYS A 53 -19.08 -10.95 -14.13
N ASP A 54 -18.24 -10.19 -13.44
CA ASP A 54 -18.52 -9.60 -12.13
C ASP A 54 -18.42 -8.07 -12.18
N ASN A 55 -19.53 -7.43 -12.58
CA ASN A 55 -19.61 -5.97 -12.76
C ASN A 55 -19.13 -5.19 -11.53
N LYS A 56 -19.44 -5.65 -10.31
CA LYS A 56 -19.01 -4.98 -9.08
C LYS A 56 -17.50 -5.01 -8.91
N LYS A 57 -16.84 -6.10 -9.30
CA LYS A 57 -15.37 -6.15 -9.30
C LYS A 57 -14.77 -5.28 -10.38
N ILE A 58 -15.37 -5.26 -11.58
CA ILE A 58 -14.92 -4.39 -12.68
C ILE A 58 -15.00 -2.92 -12.27
N GLU A 59 -16.10 -2.48 -11.66
CA GLU A 59 -16.26 -1.12 -11.16
C GLU A 59 -15.13 -0.74 -10.18
N LYS A 60 -14.81 -1.63 -9.23
CA LYS A 60 -13.70 -1.43 -8.28
C LYS A 60 -12.34 -1.40 -8.96
N ILE A 61 -12.12 -2.24 -9.96
CA ILE A 61 -10.85 -2.28 -10.71
C ILE A 61 -10.65 -0.94 -11.44
N ILE A 62 -11.70 -0.41 -12.08
CA ILE A 62 -11.67 0.88 -12.76
C ILE A 62 -11.48 2.03 -11.76
N GLU A 63 -12.13 1.97 -10.60
CA GLU A 63 -11.93 2.95 -9.52
C GLU A 63 -10.45 3.00 -9.09
N VAL A 64 -9.83 1.84 -8.83
CA VAL A 64 -8.41 1.75 -8.46
C VAL A 64 -7.49 2.22 -9.60
N GLU A 65 -7.81 1.90 -10.86
CA GLU A 65 -7.07 2.40 -12.02
C GLU A 65 -7.09 3.92 -12.09
N ASN A 66 -8.25 4.54 -11.87
CA ASN A 66 -8.39 6.00 -11.83
C ASN A 66 -7.61 6.62 -10.67
N LEU A 67 -7.62 5.99 -9.49
CA LEU A 67 -6.83 6.44 -8.34
C LEU A 67 -5.32 6.37 -8.64
N LEU A 68 -4.84 5.27 -9.23
CA LEU A 68 -3.44 5.15 -9.62
C LEU A 68 -3.05 6.12 -10.73
N ASN A 69 -3.95 6.45 -11.67
CA ASN A 69 -3.67 7.46 -12.69
C ASN A 69 -3.63 8.87 -12.11
N LYS A 70 -4.40 9.15 -11.05
CA LYS A 70 -4.44 10.46 -10.38
C LYS A 70 -3.28 10.67 -9.41
N PHE A 71 -2.97 9.67 -8.59
CA PHE A 71 -2.03 9.77 -7.48
C PHE A 71 -0.69 9.06 -7.73
N GLU A 72 -0.58 8.29 -8.82
CA GLU A 72 0.59 7.49 -9.16
C GLU A 72 1.10 6.65 -7.97
N THR A 73 2.31 6.95 -7.49
CA THR A 73 2.98 6.26 -6.38
C THR A 73 2.63 6.83 -5.00
N GLU A 74 1.84 7.91 -4.95
CA GLU A 74 1.38 8.54 -3.71
C GLU A 74 0.06 7.94 -3.20
N ILE A 75 -0.40 6.84 -3.79
CA ILE A 75 -1.56 6.13 -3.28
C ILE A 75 -1.26 5.53 -1.90
N GLU A 76 -2.14 5.82 -0.94
CA GLU A 76 -2.07 5.23 0.39
C GLU A 76 -2.77 3.87 0.38
N ILE A 77 -2.06 2.84 0.82
CA ILE A 77 -2.57 1.49 0.99
C ILE A 77 -2.91 1.30 2.46
N ALA A 78 -4.20 1.09 2.76
CA ALA A 78 -4.67 0.83 4.11
C ALA A 78 -4.07 -0.48 4.64
N TYR A 79 -3.56 -0.45 5.87
CA TYR A 79 -2.92 -1.61 6.49
C TYR A 79 -3.61 -2.04 7.79
N LYS A 80 -3.76 -1.13 8.75
CA LYS A 80 -4.24 -1.48 10.08
C LYS A 80 -4.97 -0.33 10.75
N THR A 81 -6.01 -0.67 11.49
CA THR A 81 -6.80 0.30 12.26
C THR A 81 -6.88 -0.13 13.71
N LYS A 82 -6.71 0.83 14.62
CA LYS A 82 -7.08 0.69 16.02
C LYS A 82 -8.14 1.72 16.35
N GLU A 83 -9.26 1.26 16.86
CA GLU A 83 -10.39 2.13 17.19
C GLU A 83 -10.82 1.92 18.63
N THR A 84 -11.11 3.02 19.30
CA THR A 84 -11.66 3.07 20.65
C THR A 84 -12.86 4.02 20.67
N HIS A 85 -13.50 4.17 21.83
CA HIS A 85 -14.56 5.16 22.00
C HIS A 85 -14.04 6.60 21.89
N SER A 86 -12.80 6.87 22.31
CA SER A 86 -12.23 8.23 22.36
C SER A 86 -11.40 8.62 21.15
N TYR A 87 -10.81 7.66 20.44
CA TYR A 87 -9.95 7.94 19.29
C TYR A 87 -9.96 6.81 18.26
N LYS A 88 -9.50 7.11 17.05
CA LYS A 88 -9.18 6.14 15.99
C LYS A 88 -7.76 6.40 15.47
N ILE A 89 -7.01 5.34 15.22
CA ILE A 89 -5.71 5.39 14.56
C ILE A 89 -5.82 4.54 13.30
N GLU A 90 -5.53 5.14 12.16
CA GLU A 90 -5.40 4.45 10.89
C GLU A 90 -3.94 4.45 10.47
N ILE A 91 -3.47 3.29 10.04
CA ILE A 91 -2.13 3.08 9.55
C ILE A 91 -2.24 2.59 8.13
N GLY A 92 -1.60 3.33 7.24
CA GLY A 92 -1.39 2.96 5.85
C GLY A 92 0.08 3.05 5.48
N TYR A 93 0.38 2.78 4.21
CA TYR A 93 1.70 2.98 3.66
C TYR A 93 1.63 3.41 2.20
N MET A 94 2.68 4.10 1.74
CA MET A 94 2.91 4.46 0.34
C MET A 94 4.16 3.75 -0.16
N ILE A 95 4.11 3.20 -1.38
CA ILE A 95 5.25 2.50 -1.99
C ILE A 95 6.04 3.50 -2.83
N ASN A 96 7.24 3.85 -2.35
CA ASN A 96 8.18 4.76 -3.00
C ASN A 96 7.55 6.01 -3.64
N PRO A 97 6.74 6.79 -2.89
CA PRO A 97 6.03 7.95 -3.41
C PRO A 97 7.02 8.94 -4.04
N LYS A 98 6.76 9.36 -5.28
CA LYS A 98 7.61 10.31 -6.04
C LYS A 98 9.10 9.89 -6.08
N LYS A 99 9.38 8.59 -6.15
CA LYS A 99 10.75 8.02 -6.17
C LYS A 99 11.55 8.30 -4.88
N THR A 100 10.87 8.56 -3.77
CA THR A 100 11.48 8.62 -2.43
C THR A 100 11.38 7.25 -1.74
N LEU A 101 11.85 7.14 -0.49
CA LEU A 101 11.62 5.94 0.31
C LEU A 101 10.13 5.71 0.50
N SER A 102 9.73 4.45 0.62
CA SER A 102 8.39 4.08 1.04
C SER A 102 8.06 4.75 2.38
N LYS A 103 6.78 4.99 2.66
CA LYS A 103 6.38 5.72 3.87
C LYS A 103 5.29 4.99 4.61
N ILE A 104 5.36 4.96 5.94
CA ILE A 104 4.19 4.70 6.78
C ILE A 104 3.40 6.00 6.90
N VAL A 105 2.08 5.90 6.80
CA VAL A 105 1.14 7.01 7.01
C VAL A 105 0.37 6.71 8.28
N VAL A 106 0.35 7.66 9.21
CA VAL A 106 -0.34 7.50 10.50
C VAL A 106 -1.34 8.64 10.64
N LYS A 107 -2.62 8.28 10.73
CA LYS A 107 -3.71 9.22 10.96
C LYS A 107 -4.28 8.99 12.35
N TYR A 108 -4.34 10.03 13.15
CA TYR A 108 -4.96 10.04 14.47
C TYR A 108 -6.22 10.90 14.44
N PHE A 109 -7.35 10.30 14.80
CA PHE A 109 -8.63 10.98 14.92
C PHE A 109 -9.00 11.07 16.40
N ASP A 110 -9.10 12.29 16.91
CA ASP A 110 -9.68 12.58 18.22
C ASP A 110 -11.19 12.70 18.07
N LYS A 111 -11.94 11.70 18.56
CA LYS A 111 -13.40 11.67 18.44
C LYS A 111 -14.11 12.66 19.38
N LYS A 112 -13.43 13.13 20.43
CA LYS A 112 -14.03 14.08 21.38
C LYS A 112 -14.01 15.49 20.82
N ASN A 113 -12.90 15.84 20.17
CA ASN A 113 -12.70 17.17 19.61
C ASN A 113 -12.99 17.25 18.11
N ASP A 114 -13.31 16.12 17.48
CA ASP A 114 -13.54 15.96 16.05
C ASP A 114 -12.37 16.51 15.21
N THR A 115 -11.15 16.12 15.57
CA THR A 115 -9.93 16.57 14.88
C THR A 115 -9.16 15.39 14.30
N GLN A 116 -8.53 15.61 13.16
CA GLN A 116 -7.63 14.66 12.53
C GLN A 116 -6.23 15.24 12.45
N ASN A 117 -5.24 14.43 12.84
CA ASN A 117 -3.84 14.72 12.64
C ASN A 117 -3.21 13.62 11.80
N ILE A 118 -2.22 13.97 10.98
CA ILE A 118 -1.52 13.06 10.10
C ILE A 118 -0.01 13.24 10.25
N THR A 119 0.73 12.15 10.11
CA THR A 119 2.17 12.20 9.93
C THR A 119 2.64 11.06 9.05
N THR A 120 3.89 11.16 8.57
CA THR A 120 4.56 10.09 7.84
C THR A 120 5.95 9.82 8.42
N LYS A 121 6.38 8.57 8.33
CA LYS A 121 7.78 8.18 8.60
C LYS A 121 8.29 7.33 7.44
N ASP A 122 9.58 7.41 7.17
CA ASP A 122 10.19 6.64 6.11
C ASP A 122 10.29 5.15 6.48
N LEU A 123 10.10 4.32 5.47
CA LEU A 123 10.30 2.88 5.46
C LEU A 123 11.39 2.56 4.45
N TYR A 124 12.40 1.81 4.87
CA TYR A 124 13.44 1.30 3.97
C TYR A 124 12.86 0.33 2.93
N PHE A 125 11.92 -0.54 3.34
CA PHE A 125 11.11 -1.37 2.44
C PHE A 125 9.64 -1.29 2.85
N CYS A 126 8.71 -1.29 1.88
CA CYS A 126 7.29 -1.20 2.21
C CYS A 126 6.80 -2.39 3.06
N GLU A 127 7.39 -3.56 2.86
CA GLU A 127 7.08 -4.79 3.61
C GLU A 127 7.49 -4.71 5.08
N ASP A 128 8.37 -3.78 5.46
CA ASP A 128 8.77 -3.61 6.86
C ASP A 128 7.58 -3.27 7.75
N ILE A 129 6.52 -2.64 7.20
CA ILE A 129 5.31 -2.31 7.96
C ILE A 129 4.66 -3.55 8.60
N PHE A 130 4.76 -4.71 7.95
CA PHE A 130 4.21 -5.98 8.44
C PHE A 130 4.90 -6.48 9.70
N TYR A 131 6.11 -5.99 9.97
CA TYR A 131 6.91 -6.34 11.13
C TYR A 131 7.01 -5.21 12.15
N LEU A 132 6.93 -3.95 11.71
CA LEU A 132 7.01 -2.78 12.58
C LEU A 132 5.74 -2.55 13.42
N VAL A 133 4.58 -2.93 12.91
CA VAL A 133 3.28 -2.57 13.51
C VAL A 133 2.53 -3.81 13.99
N ASP A 134 3.04 -4.47 15.02
CA ASP A 134 2.37 -5.60 15.68
C ASP A 134 1.24 -5.14 16.60
N LYS A 135 1.52 -4.19 17.50
CA LYS A 135 0.51 -3.56 18.35
C LYS A 135 0.62 -2.05 18.29
N ILE A 136 -0.53 -1.41 18.48
CA ILE A 136 -0.68 0.04 18.52
C ILE A 136 -1.14 0.40 19.92
N GLU A 137 -0.39 1.23 20.61
CA GLU A 137 -0.72 1.75 21.94
C GLU A 137 -0.72 3.27 21.93
N VAL A 138 -1.59 3.86 22.76
CA VAL A 138 -1.60 5.31 22.99
C VAL A 138 -1.31 5.51 24.46
N LYS A 139 -0.21 6.20 24.77
CA LYS A 139 0.23 6.45 26.14
C LYS A 139 0.96 7.79 26.20
N ASN A 140 0.62 8.61 27.18
CA ASN A 140 1.28 9.89 27.45
C ASN A 140 1.37 10.82 26.22
N GLY A 141 0.30 10.94 25.43
CA GLY A 141 0.28 11.78 24.23
C GLY A 141 0.94 11.18 22.99
N LYS A 142 1.51 9.97 23.11
CA LYS A 142 2.22 9.30 22.01
C LYS A 142 1.46 8.10 21.47
N ILE A 143 1.62 7.87 20.17
CA ILE A 143 1.30 6.61 19.50
C ILE A 143 2.57 5.77 19.48
N ILE A 144 2.49 4.55 19.99
CA ILE A 144 3.62 3.62 20.11
C ILE A 144 3.32 2.38 19.27
N PHE A 145 4.23 2.05 18.37
CA PHE A 145 4.20 0.80 17.61
C PHE A 145 5.20 -0.17 18.21
N THR A 146 4.71 -1.34 18.61
CA THR A 146 5.59 -2.45 18.99
C THR A 146 5.84 -3.31 17.76
N HIS A 147 7.09 -3.69 17.55
CA HIS A 147 7.47 -4.60 16.47
C HIS A 147 7.10 -6.05 16.83
N LYS A 148 7.02 -6.87 15.78
CA LYS A 148 6.71 -8.29 15.88
C LYS A 148 7.92 -9.05 16.42
N LYS A 149 7.74 -9.76 17.53
CA LYS A 149 8.78 -10.58 18.19
C LYS A 149 9.00 -11.94 17.51
N THR A 150 9.40 -11.91 16.24
CA THR A 150 9.82 -13.10 15.48
C THR A 150 11.24 -12.88 14.95
N SER A 151 11.98 -13.94 14.63
CA SER A 151 13.35 -13.80 14.10
C SER A 151 13.40 -12.89 12.86
N LEU A 152 12.44 -13.04 11.94
CA LEU A 152 12.31 -12.15 10.78
C LEU A 152 11.92 -10.73 11.18
N GLY A 153 11.04 -10.55 12.16
CA GLY A 153 10.67 -9.23 12.66
C GLY A 153 11.84 -8.50 13.32
N GLU A 154 12.66 -9.21 14.09
CA GLU A 154 13.89 -8.69 14.70
C GLU A 154 14.93 -8.31 13.64
N ILE A 155 15.01 -9.01 12.51
CA ILE A 155 15.92 -8.62 11.42
C ILE A 155 15.35 -7.42 10.66
N ALA A 156 14.10 -7.52 10.21
CA ALA A 156 13.45 -6.50 9.38
C ALA A 156 13.40 -5.14 10.07
N THR A 157 13.20 -5.13 11.39
CA THR A 157 13.02 -3.88 12.14
C THR A 157 14.32 -3.33 12.76
N ALA A 158 15.48 -3.97 12.56
CA ALA A 158 16.73 -3.64 13.27
C ALA A 158 17.31 -2.28 12.87
N LYS A 159 16.91 -1.80 11.69
CA LYS A 159 17.29 -0.52 11.10
C LYS A 159 16.44 0.66 11.55
N TYR A 160 15.50 0.45 12.47
CA TYR A 160 14.60 1.48 13.00
C TYR A 160 14.82 1.68 14.49
N GLU A 161 14.48 2.87 14.99
CA GLU A 161 14.30 3.10 16.42
C GLU A 161 13.16 2.23 16.96
N ARG A 162 13.37 1.64 18.14
CA ARG A 162 12.43 0.69 18.75
C ARG A 162 12.15 1.08 20.22
N PRO A 163 10.86 1.18 20.62
CA PRO A 163 9.68 1.17 19.76
C PRO A 163 9.62 2.42 18.85
N ILE A 164 8.84 2.36 17.76
CA ILE A 164 8.54 3.58 17.01
C ILE A 164 7.54 4.39 17.84
N GLU A 165 7.94 5.58 18.24
CA GLU A 165 7.10 6.54 18.93
C GLU A 165 6.76 7.72 18.00
N ILE A 166 5.52 8.19 18.08
CA ILE A 166 5.02 9.36 17.36
C ILE A 166 4.27 10.23 18.36
N GLU A 167 4.74 11.46 18.56
CA GLU A 167 4.08 12.44 19.41
C GLU A 167 2.88 13.03 18.68
N ILE A 168 1.67 12.95 19.26
CA ILE A 168 0.44 13.39 18.58
C ILE A 168 0.45 14.91 18.35
N THR A 169 1.09 15.66 19.25
CA THR A 169 1.17 17.13 19.15
C THR A 169 2.12 17.62 18.05
N GLU A 170 3.03 16.76 17.58
CA GLU A 170 3.95 17.05 16.48
C GLU A 170 3.36 16.67 15.11
N MET A 171 2.20 16.02 15.09
CA MET A 171 1.50 15.64 13.85
C MET A 171 0.87 16.88 13.20
N GLU A 172 0.83 16.89 11.88
CA GLU A 172 0.20 17.97 11.11
C GLU A 172 -1.32 17.84 11.23
N ARG A 173 -2.02 18.95 11.50
CA ARG A 173 -3.47 18.97 11.43
C ARG A 173 -3.90 18.80 9.99
N ASN A 174 -4.71 17.77 9.74
CA ASN A 174 -5.36 17.61 8.45
C ASN A 174 -6.73 18.27 8.55
N ASN A 175 -6.93 19.36 7.80
CA ASN A 175 -8.27 19.91 7.65
C ASN A 175 -9.06 18.91 6.79
N ILE A 176 -10.16 18.40 7.33
CA ILE A 176 -11.08 17.56 6.59
C ILE A 176 -11.85 18.52 5.67
N ASP A 177 -11.49 18.56 4.39
CA ASP A 177 -12.33 19.15 3.33
C ASP A 177 -13.51 18.23 3.01
#